data_AF-A0AAD3N1T2-F1
#
_entry.id   AF-A0AAD3N1T2-F1
#
_cell.length_a   1.000
_cell.length_b   1.000
_cell.length_c   1.000
_cell.angle_alpha   90.00
_cell.angle_beta   90.00
_cell.angle_gamma   90.00
#
_symmetry.space_group_name_H-M   'P 1'
#
loop_
_entity.id
_entity.type
_entity.pdbx_description
1 polymer ?
#
loop_
_entity_poly.entity_id
_entity_poly.type
_entity_poly.pdbx_seq_one_letter_code
_entity_poly.pdbx_strand_id
1 'polypeptide(L)'
;MWRTGTAVTVLTAVCAYYATFNYEWREAENRMTSTLTRHVVWESEGLVAYLHPRPWTPGSVILEGSTPGSLGGSIFHLQEPEFLSWLLGARAVAELLCDRLGVRRCALVSRPHRDRPAQIRVLPLHGLDAEWRPHLAGEEEHNAYDPGYCTSKTAPRWSDSSLTEIQTKIRAKLPSPIAPPNLTFLGDDPAHPGLFSRIVRGEEQQWRVWEDEGHVAFLTPFPNSPGFTVLVPRRPLTSDIFRLEKQDYEGLVLATRKVSQLLEEGLGASGVGLIFEGFEIDYAHAKLIPLFVPPSSGAGDCITRVPQFYPTYPGYVTSEDGPEARLENLKEIHTKITQF
;
A
#
# COMPACT_ATOMS: atom_id res chain seq x y z
N MET A 1 -47.06 -51.85 -14.09
CA MET A 1 -46.40 -50.99 -13.09
C MET A 1 -45.04 -51.61 -12.79
N TRP A 2 -43.96 -50.80 -12.72
CA TRP A 2 -42.54 -51.17 -12.51
C TRP A 2 -41.73 -51.51 -13.76
N ARG A 3 -40.96 -50.51 -14.27
CA ARG A 3 -39.56 -50.60 -14.76
C ARG A 3 -39.14 -49.27 -15.42
N THR A 4 -38.93 -48.23 -14.62
CA THR A 4 -38.29 -46.97 -15.09
C THR A 4 -37.36 -46.34 -14.04
N GLY A 5 -37.00 -47.05 -12.97
CA GLY A 5 -36.27 -46.46 -11.83
C GLY A 5 -34.74 -46.64 -11.82
N THR A 6 -34.15 -47.45 -12.69
CA THR A 6 -32.72 -47.80 -12.61
C THR A 6 -31.82 -47.01 -13.57
N ALA A 7 -32.33 -46.53 -14.71
CA ALA A 7 -31.50 -45.82 -15.69
C ALA A 7 -31.15 -44.38 -15.28
N VAL A 8 -32.05 -43.69 -14.57
CA VAL A 8 -31.84 -42.29 -14.15
C VAL A 8 -30.79 -42.20 -13.04
N THR A 9 -30.78 -43.15 -12.11
CA THR A 9 -29.86 -43.16 -10.95
C THR A 9 -28.41 -43.45 -11.35
N VAL A 10 -28.19 -44.25 -12.39
CA VAL A 10 -26.83 -44.52 -12.89
C VAL A 10 -26.28 -43.31 -13.65
N LEU A 11 -27.11 -42.61 -14.43
CA LEU A 11 -26.68 -41.44 -15.18
C LEU A 11 -26.33 -40.25 -14.25
N THR A 12 -27.10 -40.03 -13.19
CA THR A 12 -26.81 -38.99 -12.19
C THR A 12 -25.54 -39.31 -11.39
N ALA A 13 -25.31 -40.58 -11.04
CA ALA A 13 -24.09 -41.00 -10.34
C ALA A 13 -22.83 -40.84 -11.22
N VAL A 14 -22.92 -41.15 -12.52
CA VAL A 14 -21.80 -40.95 -13.46
C VAL A 14 -21.55 -39.45 -13.68
N CYS A 15 -22.58 -38.62 -13.84
CA CYS A 15 -22.40 -37.17 -13.96
C CYS A 15 -21.83 -36.54 -12.68
N ALA A 16 -22.27 -36.99 -11.50
CA ALA A 16 -21.71 -36.54 -10.22
C ALA A 16 -20.25 -36.96 -10.08
N TYR A 17 -19.90 -38.20 -10.44
CA TYR A 17 -18.51 -38.69 -10.43
C TYR A 17 -17.61 -37.94 -11.41
N TYR A 18 -18.09 -37.66 -12.63
CA TYR A 18 -17.33 -36.84 -13.59
C TYR A 18 -17.23 -35.38 -13.15
N ALA A 19 -18.24 -34.82 -12.47
CA ALA A 19 -18.19 -33.46 -11.94
C ALA A 19 -17.21 -33.35 -10.76
N THR A 20 -17.23 -34.30 -9.82
CA THR A 20 -16.27 -34.35 -8.71
C THR A 20 -14.87 -34.65 -9.19
N PHE A 21 -14.70 -35.59 -10.13
CA PHE A 21 -13.39 -35.90 -10.71
C PHE A 21 -12.83 -34.73 -11.50
N ASN A 22 -13.64 -34.02 -12.30
CA ASN A 22 -13.19 -32.80 -12.99
C ASN A 22 -12.94 -31.62 -12.03
N TYR A 23 -13.65 -31.53 -10.91
CA TYR A 23 -13.41 -30.52 -9.88
C TYR A 23 -12.11 -30.81 -9.11
N GLU A 24 -11.90 -32.05 -8.68
CA GLU A 24 -10.67 -32.50 -8.04
C GLU A 24 -9.48 -32.44 -8.98
N TRP A 25 -9.66 -32.74 -10.28
CA TRP A 25 -8.61 -32.62 -11.28
C TRP A 25 -8.30 -31.15 -11.59
N ARG A 26 -9.29 -30.24 -11.64
CA ARG A 26 -9.06 -28.78 -11.73
C ARG A 26 -8.45 -28.19 -10.47
N GLU A 27 -8.77 -28.69 -9.29
CA GLU A 27 -8.07 -28.33 -8.04
C GLU A 27 -6.65 -28.88 -8.03
N ALA A 28 -6.43 -30.11 -8.49
CA ALA A 28 -5.11 -30.71 -8.62
C ALA A 28 -4.29 -30.01 -9.70
N GLU A 29 -4.89 -29.58 -10.81
CA GLU A 29 -4.25 -28.80 -11.86
C GLU A 29 -3.97 -27.39 -11.37
N ASN A 30 -4.87 -26.74 -10.60
CA ASN A 30 -4.59 -25.46 -9.91
C ASN A 30 -3.53 -25.60 -8.80
N ARG A 31 -3.44 -26.75 -8.12
CA ARG A 31 -2.35 -27.07 -7.17
C ARG A 31 -1.05 -27.42 -7.89
N MET A 32 -1.11 -28.00 -9.09
CA MET A 32 0.04 -28.39 -9.91
C MET A 32 0.54 -27.29 -10.86
N THR A 33 -0.26 -26.24 -11.13
CA THR A 33 0.12 -25.08 -11.97
C THR A 33 0.57 -23.85 -11.18
N SER A 34 0.78 -23.94 -9.86
CA SER A 34 1.29 -22.81 -9.07
C SER A 34 2.24 -23.21 -7.93
N THR A 35 3.19 -24.10 -8.19
CA THR A 35 4.48 -24.02 -7.47
C THR A 35 5.42 -23.12 -8.27
N LEU A 36 5.00 -21.87 -8.53
CA LEU A 36 5.95 -20.82 -8.88
C LEU A 36 6.99 -20.82 -7.76
N THR A 37 8.22 -21.18 -8.10
CA THR A 37 9.32 -21.17 -7.14
C THR A 37 9.44 -19.73 -6.62
N ARG A 38 9.00 -19.51 -5.39
CA ARG A 38 9.09 -18.20 -4.76
C ARG A 38 10.57 -17.92 -4.54
N HIS A 39 11.08 -16.87 -5.18
CA HIS A 39 12.44 -16.41 -5.00
C HIS A 39 12.53 -15.67 -3.65
N VAL A 40 12.52 -16.45 -2.56
CA VAL A 40 12.56 -15.95 -1.18
C VAL A 40 13.89 -15.26 -0.92
N VAL A 41 13.83 -14.02 -0.44
CA VAL A 41 15.00 -13.18 -0.16
C VAL A 41 15.19 -12.89 1.33
N TRP A 42 14.13 -13.03 2.13
CA TRP A 42 14.15 -12.78 3.56
C TRP A 42 13.00 -13.52 4.26
N GLU A 43 13.26 -14.01 5.46
CA GLU A 43 12.28 -14.69 6.33
C GLU A 43 12.49 -14.27 7.78
N SER A 44 11.39 -14.22 8.52
CA SER A 44 11.36 -14.04 9.97
C SER A 44 10.17 -14.81 10.54
N GLU A 45 10.06 -14.91 11.86
CA GLU A 45 8.94 -15.57 12.53
C GLU A 45 7.60 -15.02 12.02
N GLY A 46 6.86 -15.85 11.26
CA GLY A 46 5.54 -15.52 10.72
C GLY A 46 5.52 -14.69 9.43
N LEU A 47 6.67 -14.25 8.90
CA LEU A 47 6.76 -13.43 7.69
C LEU A 47 7.72 -13.99 6.66
N VAL A 48 7.37 -13.86 5.38
CA VAL A 48 8.21 -14.23 4.24
C VAL A 48 8.23 -13.10 3.21
N ALA A 49 9.41 -12.81 2.66
CA ALA A 49 9.57 -11.85 1.59
C ALA A 49 10.23 -12.51 0.37
N TYR A 50 9.66 -12.30 -0.82
CA TYR A 50 10.14 -12.88 -2.07
C TYR A 50 10.02 -11.90 -3.24
N LEU A 51 10.81 -12.12 -4.30
CA LEU A 51 10.77 -11.26 -5.48
C LEU A 51 9.40 -11.32 -6.17
N HIS A 52 8.89 -10.14 -6.52
CA HIS A 52 7.64 -9.98 -7.26
C HIS A 52 7.82 -10.53 -8.69
N PRO A 53 6.99 -11.50 -9.15
CA PRO A 53 7.15 -12.10 -10.48
C PRO A 53 6.77 -11.15 -11.63
N ARG A 54 6.00 -10.11 -11.31
CA ARG A 54 5.62 -9.01 -12.22
C ARG A 54 6.08 -7.64 -11.68
N PRO A 55 7.39 -7.43 -11.52
CA PRO A 55 7.91 -6.30 -10.75
C PRO A 55 7.63 -4.99 -11.48
N TRP A 56 7.26 -3.93 -10.75
CA TRP A 56 7.13 -2.58 -11.33
C TRP A 56 8.51 -1.90 -11.50
N THR A 57 9.47 -2.25 -10.64
CA THR A 57 10.87 -1.81 -10.69
C THR A 57 11.82 -2.96 -10.34
N PRO A 58 13.09 -3.00 -10.82
CA PRO A 58 14.00 -4.10 -10.54
C PRO A 58 14.12 -4.38 -9.03
N GLY A 59 13.94 -5.65 -8.64
CA GLY A 59 14.05 -6.06 -7.23
C GLY A 59 12.82 -5.74 -6.38
N SER A 60 11.66 -5.45 -6.99
CA SER A 60 10.39 -5.35 -6.24
C SER A 60 10.16 -6.62 -5.42
N VAL A 61 9.86 -6.47 -4.13
CA VAL A 61 9.62 -7.58 -3.19
C VAL A 61 8.20 -7.52 -2.65
N ILE A 62 7.57 -8.69 -2.55
CA ILE A 62 6.32 -8.89 -1.78
C ILE A 62 6.71 -9.44 -0.41
N LEU A 63 6.20 -8.82 0.64
CA LEU A 63 6.20 -9.30 2.01
C LEU A 63 4.78 -9.73 2.38
N GLU A 64 4.63 -10.96 2.85
CA GLU A 64 3.36 -11.52 3.32
C GLU A 64 3.56 -12.45 4.54
N GLY A 65 2.46 -12.90 5.13
CA GLY A 65 2.50 -13.89 6.21
C GLY A 65 2.99 -15.25 5.69
N SER A 66 3.81 -15.96 6.48
CA SER A 66 4.33 -17.28 6.11
C SER A 66 3.24 -18.35 5.99
N THR A 67 2.11 -18.18 6.69
CA THR A 67 0.94 -19.04 6.57
C THR A 67 -0.05 -18.46 5.55
N PRO A 68 -0.67 -19.27 4.68
CA PRO A 68 -1.71 -18.80 3.78
C PRO A 68 -2.81 -18.07 4.56
N GLY A 69 -2.99 -16.78 4.27
CA GLY A 69 -4.00 -15.94 4.91
C GLY A 69 -5.40 -16.15 4.34
N SER A 70 -6.41 -15.61 5.02
CA SER A 70 -7.76 -15.48 4.48
C SER A 70 -7.79 -14.48 3.31
N LEU A 71 -8.69 -14.70 2.36
CA LEU A 71 -9.00 -13.71 1.32
C LEU A 71 -9.52 -12.41 1.97
N GLY A 72 -9.29 -11.26 1.31
CA GLY A 72 -9.82 -9.97 1.77
C GLY A 72 -8.88 -9.18 2.67
N GLY A 73 -7.56 -9.27 2.48
CA GLY A 73 -6.59 -8.75 3.45
C GLY A 73 -6.26 -7.26 3.30
N SER A 74 -6.34 -6.54 4.43
CA SER A 74 -5.74 -5.22 4.65
C SER A 74 -4.73 -5.32 5.80
N ILE A 75 -3.55 -4.73 5.66
CA ILE A 75 -2.59 -4.68 6.77
C ILE A 75 -3.17 -3.92 7.97
N PHE A 76 -4.09 -2.99 7.76
CA PHE A 76 -4.71 -2.20 8.83
C PHE A 76 -5.76 -2.95 9.64
N HIS A 77 -6.21 -4.12 9.16
CA HIS A 77 -7.12 -5.00 9.89
C HIS A 77 -6.39 -6.06 10.73
N LEU A 78 -5.06 -6.12 10.63
CA LEU A 78 -4.23 -6.93 11.51
C LEU A 78 -4.30 -6.41 12.95
N GLN A 79 -4.03 -7.32 13.91
CA GLN A 79 -3.86 -6.93 15.30
C GLN A 79 -2.63 -6.03 15.43
N GLU A 80 -2.64 -5.09 16.38
CA GLU A 80 -1.59 -4.06 16.48
C GLU A 80 -0.16 -4.64 16.57
N PRO A 81 0.14 -5.69 17.37
CA PRO A 81 1.48 -6.27 17.41
C PRO A 81 1.90 -6.93 16.09
N GLU A 82 0.94 -7.54 15.40
CA GLU A 82 1.17 -8.16 14.09
C GLU A 82 1.42 -7.08 13.03
N PHE A 83 0.56 -6.06 12.95
CA PHE A 83 0.76 -4.90 12.08
C PHE A 83 2.16 -4.30 12.29
N LEU A 84 2.57 -4.07 13.53
CA LEU A 84 3.88 -3.53 13.84
C LEU A 84 5.01 -4.45 13.35
N SER A 85 4.88 -5.76 13.59
CA SER A 85 5.84 -6.77 13.10
C SER A 85 5.96 -6.75 11.57
N TRP A 86 4.85 -6.63 10.84
CA TRP A 86 4.85 -6.51 9.38
C TRP A 86 5.61 -5.28 8.88
N LEU A 87 5.39 -4.12 9.51
CA LEU A 87 6.08 -2.89 9.12
C LEU A 87 7.57 -2.94 9.46
N LEU A 88 7.94 -3.49 10.62
CA LEU A 88 9.35 -3.76 10.97
C LEU A 88 10.01 -4.74 10.00
N GLY A 89 9.28 -5.78 9.56
CA GLY A 89 9.73 -6.69 8.51
C GLY A 89 9.96 -5.97 7.18
N ALA A 90 9.04 -5.08 6.77
CA ALA A 90 9.20 -4.27 5.56
C ALA A 90 10.43 -3.36 5.64
N ARG A 91 10.72 -2.81 6.83
CA ARG A 91 11.94 -2.04 7.08
C ARG A 91 13.20 -2.88 6.93
N ALA A 92 13.25 -4.08 7.52
CA ALA A 92 14.39 -4.99 7.39
C ALA A 92 14.62 -5.40 5.92
N VAL A 93 13.53 -5.67 5.19
CA VAL A 93 13.60 -5.95 3.73
C VAL A 93 14.12 -4.74 2.96
N ALA A 94 13.66 -3.52 3.27
CA ALA A 94 14.15 -2.31 2.61
C ALA A 94 15.66 -2.09 2.85
N GLU A 95 16.14 -2.28 4.09
CA GLU A 95 17.56 -2.20 4.44
C GLU A 95 18.38 -3.24 3.66
N LEU A 96 17.91 -4.49 3.60
CA LEU A 96 18.53 -5.55 2.79
C LEU A 96 18.60 -5.17 1.30
N LEU A 97 17.52 -4.66 0.72
CA LEU A 97 17.48 -4.29 -0.69
C LEU A 97 18.40 -3.11 -1.00
N CYS A 98 18.49 -2.12 -0.12
CA CYS A 98 19.41 -0.98 -0.27
C CYS A 98 20.87 -1.46 -0.29
N ASP A 99 21.24 -2.32 0.65
CA ASP A 99 22.59 -2.90 0.73
C ASP A 99 22.93 -3.73 -0.52
N ARG A 100 22.04 -4.66 -0.89
CA ARG A 100 22.34 -5.67 -1.91
C ARG A 100 22.15 -5.22 -3.35
N LEU A 101 21.25 -4.28 -3.59
CA LEU A 101 21.00 -3.74 -4.93
C LEU A 101 21.71 -2.41 -5.18
N GLY A 102 22.40 -1.86 -4.17
CA GLY A 102 23.06 -0.56 -4.24
C GLY A 102 22.10 0.60 -4.48
N VAL A 103 20.81 0.42 -4.15
CA VAL A 103 19.84 1.52 -4.19
C VAL A 103 19.95 2.34 -2.90
N ARG A 104 19.69 3.64 -3.01
CA ARG A 104 19.79 4.55 -1.85
C ARG A 104 18.59 4.46 -0.92
N ARG A 105 17.41 4.13 -1.47
CA ARG A 105 16.13 4.11 -0.77
C ARG A 105 15.21 3.06 -1.37
N CYS A 106 14.24 2.63 -0.56
CA CYS A 106 13.08 1.88 -1.02
C CYS A 106 11.80 2.65 -0.68
N ALA A 107 10.77 2.45 -1.48
CA ALA A 107 9.40 2.84 -1.15
C ALA A 107 8.62 1.65 -0.58
N LEU A 108 7.54 1.95 0.12
CA LEU A 108 6.55 0.99 0.59
C LEU A 108 5.22 1.26 -0.11
N VAL A 109 4.57 0.22 -0.61
CA VAL A 109 3.18 0.29 -1.08
C VAL A 109 2.39 -0.89 -0.51
N SER A 110 1.29 -0.61 0.17
CA SER A 110 0.31 -1.61 0.58
C SER A 110 -1.05 -1.21 0.05
N ARG A 111 -1.73 -2.12 -0.65
CA ARG A 111 -3.10 -1.95 -1.10
C ARG A 111 -3.92 -3.12 -0.57
N PRO A 112 -5.07 -2.89 0.07
CA PRO A 112 -5.96 -3.98 0.46
C PRO A 112 -6.57 -4.64 -0.77
N HIS A 113 -6.67 -5.96 -0.75
CA HIS A 113 -7.24 -6.77 -1.84
C HIS A 113 -8.41 -7.60 -1.34
N ARG A 114 -9.50 -7.67 -2.10
CA ARG A 114 -10.65 -8.53 -1.78
C ARG A 114 -10.35 -10.02 -1.94
N ASP A 115 -9.55 -10.34 -2.96
CA ASP A 115 -9.33 -11.73 -3.38
C ASP A 115 -7.91 -12.22 -3.07
N ARG A 116 -7.16 -11.49 -2.24
CA ARG A 116 -5.80 -11.87 -1.84
C ARG A 116 -5.58 -11.58 -0.34
N PRO A 117 -4.67 -12.30 0.31
CA PRO A 117 -4.18 -11.95 1.63
C PRO A 117 -3.56 -10.55 1.67
N ALA A 118 -3.37 -10.02 2.88
CA ALA A 118 -2.66 -8.77 3.08
C ALA A 118 -1.20 -8.94 2.59
N GLN A 119 -0.66 -7.91 1.97
CA GLN A 119 0.71 -7.91 1.48
C GLN A 119 1.29 -6.50 1.53
N ILE A 120 2.60 -6.40 1.73
CA ILE A 120 3.36 -5.16 1.58
C ILE A 120 4.29 -5.33 0.39
N ARG A 121 4.36 -4.31 -0.48
CA ARG A 121 5.37 -4.23 -1.53
C ARG A 121 6.47 -3.29 -1.10
N VAL A 122 7.71 -3.77 -1.15
CA VAL A 122 8.91 -2.94 -0.96
C VAL A 122 9.55 -2.75 -2.33
N LEU A 123 9.71 -1.49 -2.73
CA LEU A 123 10.09 -1.09 -4.09
C LEU A 123 11.44 -0.38 -4.06
N PRO A 124 12.54 -1.00 -4.54
CA PRO A 124 13.82 -0.33 -4.71
C PRO A 124 13.73 0.89 -5.64
N LEU A 125 14.22 2.06 -5.20
CA LEU A 125 14.19 3.28 -6.01
C LEU A 125 15.54 3.47 -6.70
N HIS A 126 15.62 3.03 -7.95
CA HIS A 126 16.82 3.09 -8.79
C HIS A 126 17.03 4.47 -9.42
N GLY A 127 18.29 4.82 -9.68
CA GLY A 127 18.62 6.06 -10.42
C GLY A 127 18.54 7.35 -9.60
N LEU A 128 18.46 7.26 -8.28
CA LEU A 128 18.47 8.42 -7.39
C LEU A 128 19.88 8.99 -7.20
N ASP A 129 19.96 10.32 -7.15
CA ASP A 129 21.19 11.06 -6.85
C ASP A 129 21.57 10.95 -5.36
N ALA A 130 22.79 11.41 -5.04
CA ALA A 130 23.27 11.40 -3.67
C ALA A 130 22.54 12.40 -2.77
N GLU A 131 22.26 13.58 -3.30
CA GLU A 131 21.52 14.63 -2.62
C GLU A 131 20.04 14.48 -2.91
N TRP A 132 19.22 14.70 -1.88
CA TRP A 132 17.78 14.69 -2.07
C TRP A 132 17.35 15.89 -2.92
N ARG A 133 16.47 15.64 -3.87
CA ARG A 133 15.75 16.68 -4.62
C ARG A 133 14.31 16.23 -4.86
N PRO A 134 13.37 17.18 -5.04
CA PRO A 134 12.01 16.80 -5.39
C PRO A 134 11.98 16.03 -6.71
N HIS A 135 11.25 14.92 -6.75
CA HIS A 135 11.01 14.12 -7.94
C HIS A 135 9.51 13.87 -8.05
N LEU A 136 8.85 14.61 -8.94
CA LEU A 136 7.41 14.54 -9.19
C LEU A 136 7.14 13.79 -10.49
N ALA A 137 6.03 13.07 -10.53
CA ALA A 137 5.54 12.48 -11.78
C ALA A 137 5.24 13.57 -12.81
N GLY A 138 5.50 13.28 -14.08
CA GLY A 138 5.14 14.17 -15.19
C GLY A 138 3.64 14.21 -15.50
N GLU A 139 2.86 13.30 -14.93
CA GLU A 139 1.42 13.16 -15.17
C GLU A 139 0.65 13.17 -13.86
N GLU A 140 -0.50 13.83 -13.87
CA GLU A 140 -1.47 13.80 -12.78
C GLU A 140 -2.46 12.64 -12.98
N GLU A 141 -3.00 12.12 -11.88
CA GLU A 141 -4.03 11.09 -11.92
C GLU A 141 -5.10 11.32 -10.87
N HIS A 142 -6.36 11.15 -11.24
CA HIS A 142 -7.50 11.28 -10.33
C HIS A 142 -8.51 10.17 -10.58
N ASN A 143 -8.89 9.46 -9.51
CA ASN A 143 -9.87 8.39 -9.53
C ASN A 143 -10.88 8.59 -8.39
N ALA A 144 -12.16 8.81 -8.72
CA ALA A 144 -13.22 8.93 -7.72
C ALA A 144 -13.55 7.59 -7.03
N TYR A 145 -13.22 6.47 -7.69
CA TYR A 145 -13.44 5.10 -7.23
C TYR A 145 -12.14 4.30 -7.37
N ASP A 146 -12.03 3.16 -6.68
CA ASP A 146 -10.87 2.26 -6.73
C ASP A 146 -10.62 1.78 -8.17
N PRO A 147 -9.51 2.21 -8.81
CA PRO A 147 -9.18 1.84 -10.17
C PRO A 147 -8.49 0.46 -10.25
N GLY A 148 -8.35 -0.25 -9.12
CA GLY A 148 -7.66 -1.53 -9.03
C GLY A 148 -6.21 -1.43 -8.51
N TYR A 149 -5.73 -0.23 -8.22
CA TYR A 149 -4.38 0.05 -7.70
C TYR A 149 -4.34 1.34 -6.87
N CYS A 150 -3.25 1.56 -6.14
CA CYS A 150 -2.93 2.83 -5.48
C CYS A 150 -1.70 3.43 -6.13
N THR A 151 -1.65 4.76 -6.25
CA THR A 151 -0.51 5.50 -6.80
C THR A 151 -0.20 6.71 -5.93
N SER A 152 1.05 7.15 -5.91
CA SER A 152 1.44 8.39 -5.23
C SER A 152 1.30 9.66 -6.07
N LYS A 153 0.95 9.52 -7.36
CA LYS A 153 0.72 10.66 -8.26
C LYS A 153 -0.26 11.68 -7.67
N THR A 154 0.05 12.96 -7.85
CA THR A 154 -0.86 14.06 -7.50
C THR A 154 -1.99 14.19 -8.50
N ALA A 155 -3.02 14.95 -8.12
CA ALA A 155 -4.15 15.32 -8.95
C ALA A 155 -4.32 16.85 -9.00
N PRO A 156 -5.18 17.38 -9.88
CA PRO A 156 -5.57 18.79 -9.82
C PRO A 156 -6.08 19.19 -8.43
N ARG A 157 -5.84 20.45 -8.06
CA ARG A 157 -6.28 20.97 -6.77
C ARG A 157 -7.80 20.88 -6.60
N TRP A 158 -8.24 20.31 -5.49
CA TRP A 158 -9.63 20.34 -5.06
C TRP A 158 -10.05 21.67 -4.44
N SER A 159 -11.33 21.98 -4.51
CA SER A 159 -11.88 23.19 -3.90
C SER A 159 -11.84 23.11 -2.37
N ASP A 160 -11.67 24.26 -1.71
CA ASP A 160 -11.63 24.34 -0.25
C ASP A 160 -12.94 23.83 0.39
N SER A 161 -14.09 24.01 -0.28
CA SER A 161 -15.37 23.50 0.20
C SER A 161 -15.46 21.98 0.13
N SER A 162 -14.98 21.37 -0.98
CA SER A 162 -14.90 19.90 -1.10
C SER A 162 -13.99 19.30 -0.04
N LEU A 163 -12.82 19.90 0.21
CA LEU A 163 -11.90 19.45 1.26
C LEU A 163 -12.51 19.61 2.65
N THR A 164 -13.23 20.70 2.92
CA THR A 164 -13.92 20.94 4.19
C THR A 164 -15.04 19.92 4.43
N GLU A 165 -15.80 19.56 3.39
CA GLU A 165 -16.85 18.53 3.50
C GLU A 165 -16.27 17.16 3.87
N ILE A 166 -15.20 16.74 3.18
CA ILE A 166 -14.50 15.48 3.47
C ILE A 166 -13.89 15.50 4.88
N GLN A 167 -13.23 16.60 5.25
CA GLN A 167 -12.68 16.78 6.60
C GLN A 167 -13.77 16.63 7.66
N THR A 168 -14.94 17.23 7.45
CA THR A 168 -16.07 17.16 8.37
C THR A 168 -16.56 15.73 8.55
N LYS A 169 -16.69 14.97 7.45
CA LYS A 169 -17.09 13.54 7.49
C LYS A 169 -16.12 12.70 8.32
N ILE A 170 -14.81 12.89 8.12
CA ILE A 170 -13.78 12.14 8.85
C ILE A 170 -13.78 12.55 10.33
N ARG A 171 -13.76 13.85 10.62
CA ARG A 171 -13.70 14.36 12.00
C ARG A 171 -14.95 14.03 12.81
N ALA A 172 -16.10 13.83 12.18
CA ALA A 172 -17.32 13.41 12.86
C ALA A 172 -17.18 12.08 13.62
N LYS A 173 -16.15 11.28 13.30
CA LYS A 173 -15.82 10.03 13.99
C LYS A 173 -14.86 10.19 15.15
N LEU A 174 -14.29 11.37 15.34
CA LEU A 174 -13.43 11.65 16.49
C LEU A 174 -14.26 11.86 17.77
N PRO A 175 -13.68 11.59 18.95
CA PRO A 175 -14.31 11.94 20.22
C PRO A 175 -14.62 13.44 20.38
N SER A 176 -13.82 14.30 19.74
CA SER A 176 -14.03 15.75 19.72
C SER A 176 -13.90 16.32 18.30
N PRO A 177 -14.97 16.24 17.48
CA PRO A 177 -14.94 16.64 16.07
C PRO A 177 -14.58 18.12 15.84
N ILE A 178 -14.94 18.99 16.79
CA ILE A 178 -14.77 20.45 16.68
C ILE A 178 -13.58 20.99 17.51
N ALA A 179 -12.73 20.12 18.05
CA ALA A 179 -11.55 20.56 18.78
C ALA A 179 -10.65 21.45 17.90
N PRO A 180 -10.17 22.59 18.42
CA PRO A 180 -9.21 23.42 17.69
C PRO A 180 -7.91 22.63 17.46
N PRO A 181 -7.20 22.89 16.35
CA PRO A 181 -5.97 22.17 16.03
C PRO A 181 -4.88 22.47 17.06
N ASN A 182 -4.18 21.44 17.54
CA ASN A 182 -2.99 21.61 18.36
C ASN A 182 -1.81 22.04 17.46
N LEU A 183 -1.35 23.28 17.60
CA LEU A 183 -0.27 23.85 16.77
C LEU A 183 1.14 23.56 17.31
N THR A 184 1.27 22.65 18.26
CA THR A 184 2.57 22.24 18.82
C THR A 184 3.46 21.68 17.70
N PHE A 185 4.62 22.29 17.54
CA PHE A 185 5.66 21.89 16.60
C PHE A 185 6.91 21.46 17.39
N LEU A 186 7.46 20.30 17.06
CA LEU A 186 8.52 19.65 17.83
C LEU A 186 9.86 19.66 17.10
N GLY A 187 10.08 20.61 16.19
CA GLY A 187 11.35 20.77 15.51
C GLY A 187 12.37 21.56 16.32
N ASP A 188 13.64 21.19 16.16
CA ASP A 188 14.77 21.84 16.84
C ASP A 188 14.90 23.32 16.46
N ASP A 189 14.57 23.66 15.21
CA ASP A 189 14.37 25.05 14.75
C ASP A 189 12.87 25.40 14.77
N PRO A 190 12.38 26.20 15.73
CA PRO A 190 10.97 26.57 15.81
C PRO A 190 10.41 27.25 14.55
N ALA A 191 11.28 27.88 13.75
CA ALA A 191 10.93 28.59 12.52
C ALA A 191 11.24 27.78 11.25
N HIS A 192 11.47 26.46 11.36
CA HIS A 192 11.85 25.61 10.23
C HIS A 192 10.96 25.88 8.99
N PRO A 193 11.53 26.21 7.83
CA PRO A 193 10.78 26.78 6.71
C PRO A 193 10.05 25.73 5.87
N GLY A 194 10.24 24.42 6.11
CA GLY A 194 9.62 23.35 5.33
C GLY A 194 8.08 23.41 5.33
N LEU A 195 7.46 23.08 4.19
CA LEU A 195 6.00 23.19 4.01
C LEU A 195 5.21 22.46 5.12
N PHE A 196 5.58 21.23 5.45
CA PHE A 196 4.90 20.48 6.52
C PHE A 196 5.14 21.08 7.91
N SER A 197 6.30 21.68 8.18
CA SER A 197 6.51 22.43 9.43
C SER A 197 5.53 23.60 9.55
N ARG A 198 5.32 24.35 8.46
CA ARG A 198 4.35 25.45 8.41
C ARG A 198 2.90 24.96 8.58
N ILE A 199 2.56 23.82 7.98
CA ILE A 199 1.25 23.16 8.21
C ILE A 199 1.07 22.77 9.68
N VAL A 200 2.07 22.13 10.31
CA VAL A 200 2.01 21.74 11.73
C VAL A 200 1.85 22.96 12.65
N ARG A 201 2.48 24.10 12.32
CA ARG A 201 2.31 25.37 13.05
C ARG A 201 1.03 26.13 12.70
N GLY A 202 0.27 25.70 11.69
CA GLY A 202 -0.96 26.36 11.26
C GLY A 202 -0.74 27.66 10.49
N GLU A 203 0.44 27.84 9.92
CA GLU A 203 0.81 28.98 9.06
C GLU A 203 0.26 28.83 7.63
N GLU A 204 -0.09 27.60 7.25
CA GLU A 204 -0.68 27.25 5.96
C GLU A 204 -2.15 26.85 6.11
N GLN A 205 -2.92 27.06 5.04
CA GLN A 205 -4.26 26.51 4.95
C GLN A 205 -4.21 24.98 5.01
N GLN A 206 -5.07 24.39 5.84
CA GLN A 206 -5.01 22.98 6.15
C GLN A 206 -6.39 22.39 6.49
N TRP A 207 -6.53 21.10 6.20
CA TRP A 207 -7.71 20.31 6.51
C TRP A 207 -7.31 19.14 7.40
N ARG A 208 -6.93 19.43 8.66
CA ARG A 208 -6.53 18.40 9.63
C ARG A 208 -7.69 17.47 9.97
N VAL A 209 -7.45 16.18 9.86
CA VAL A 209 -8.45 15.14 10.11
C VAL A 209 -8.19 14.36 11.39
N TRP A 210 -6.96 14.33 11.87
CA TRP A 210 -6.57 13.64 13.10
C TRP A 210 -5.23 14.19 13.61
N GLU A 211 -4.98 14.11 14.91
CA GLU A 211 -3.69 14.43 15.50
C GLU A 211 -3.52 13.73 16.86
N ASP A 212 -2.27 13.57 17.28
CA ASP A 212 -1.90 13.18 18.64
C ASP A 212 -0.71 14.04 19.14
N GLU A 213 -0.07 13.62 20.23
CA GLU A 213 1.09 14.30 20.83
C GLU A 213 2.30 14.38 19.88
N GLY A 214 2.46 13.41 18.97
CA GLY A 214 3.62 13.28 18.11
C GLY A 214 3.35 13.52 16.62
N HIS A 215 2.10 13.49 16.17
CA HIS A 215 1.75 13.42 14.75
C HIS A 215 0.53 14.26 14.38
N VAL A 216 0.43 14.61 13.10
CA VAL A 216 -0.68 15.35 12.49
C VAL A 216 -1.04 14.71 11.15
N ALA A 217 -2.34 14.45 10.93
CA ALA A 217 -2.88 13.99 9.66
C ALA A 217 -3.79 15.06 9.04
N PHE A 218 -3.60 15.34 7.75
CA PHE A 218 -4.37 16.35 7.02
C PHE A 218 -4.62 15.92 5.57
N LEU A 219 -5.70 16.42 4.98
CA LEU A 219 -5.98 16.17 3.56
C LEU A 219 -4.98 16.92 2.67
N THR A 220 -4.47 16.25 1.64
CA THR A 220 -3.77 16.96 0.58
C THR A 220 -4.78 17.76 -0.26
N PRO A 221 -4.47 19.00 -0.67
CA PRO A 221 -5.30 19.73 -1.62
C PRO A 221 -5.23 19.17 -3.04
N PHE A 222 -4.32 18.24 -3.34
CA PHE A 222 -4.12 17.60 -4.64
C PHE A 222 -4.48 16.10 -4.64
N PRO A 223 -5.70 15.71 -4.24
CA PRO A 223 -6.02 14.31 -3.96
C PRO A 223 -6.34 13.48 -5.22
N ASN A 224 -5.60 12.40 -5.43
CA ASN A 224 -5.92 11.39 -6.46
C ASN A 224 -7.10 10.48 -6.09
N SER A 225 -7.51 10.45 -4.82
CA SER A 225 -8.70 9.76 -4.30
C SER A 225 -9.35 10.62 -3.21
N PRO A 226 -10.70 10.64 -3.09
CA PRO A 226 -11.38 11.35 -2.02
C PRO A 226 -10.83 10.97 -0.63
N GLY A 227 -10.43 11.97 0.16
CA GLY A 227 -9.88 11.73 1.49
C GLY A 227 -8.42 11.30 1.54
N PHE A 228 -7.67 11.42 0.42
CA PHE A 228 -6.22 11.26 0.44
C PHE A 228 -5.62 12.13 1.56
N THR A 229 -5.10 11.44 2.57
CA THR A 229 -4.55 12.03 3.79
C THR A 229 -3.04 11.85 3.83
N VAL A 230 -2.34 12.92 4.23
CA VAL A 230 -0.91 12.92 4.54
C VAL A 230 -0.76 12.95 6.05
N LEU A 231 -0.03 11.99 6.60
CA LEU A 231 0.30 11.91 8.03
C LEU A 231 1.79 12.20 8.22
N VAL A 232 2.10 13.14 9.10
CA VAL A 232 3.47 13.60 9.38
C VAL A 232 3.74 13.63 10.88
N PRO A 233 4.98 13.40 11.33
CA PRO A 233 5.39 13.73 12.70
C PRO A 233 5.39 15.25 12.90
N ARG A 234 5.18 15.71 14.14
CA ARG A 234 5.31 17.13 14.53
C ARG A 234 6.76 17.61 14.53
N ARG A 235 7.71 16.69 14.66
CA ARG A 235 9.15 16.93 14.52
C ARG A 235 9.55 16.73 13.05
N PRO A 236 10.32 17.63 12.44
CA PRO A 236 10.90 17.41 11.12
C PRO A 236 11.88 16.24 11.15
N LEU A 237 11.54 15.18 10.42
CA LEU A 237 12.38 14.00 10.21
C LEU A 237 12.65 13.82 8.72
N THR A 238 13.70 13.09 8.36
CA THR A 238 14.01 12.78 6.96
C THR A 238 12.82 12.13 6.25
N SER A 239 12.62 12.41 4.95
CA SER A 239 11.58 11.75 4.17
C SER A 239 11.80 10.26 3.93
N ASP A 240 13.01 9.76 4.18
CA ASP A 240 13.33 8.35 4.13
C ASP A 240 12.83 7.62 5.38
N ILE A 241 11.56 7.21 5.34
CA ILE A 241 10.87 6.61 6.49
C ILE A 241 11.60 5.37 7.01
N PHE A 242 12.21 4.55 6.15
CA PHE A 242 12.94 3.36 6.61
C PHE A 242 14.22 3.68 7.38
N ARG A 243 14.75 4.91 7.25
CA ARG A 243 15.94 5.38 7.98
C ARG A 243 15.63 6.11 9.28
N LEU A 244 14.36 6.26 9.64
CA LEU A 244 13.98 6.86 10.93
C LEU A 244 14.52 6.05 12.10
N GLU A 245 14.76 6.71 13.23
CA GLU A 245 15.05 6.00 14.47
C GLU A 245 13.88 5.07 14.83
N LYS A 246 14.17 3.98 15.54
CA LYS A 246 13.18 2.93 15.81
C LYS A 246 11.89 3.49 16.43
N GLN A 247 12.01 4.36 17.42
CA GLN A 247 10.86 4.94 18.13
C GLN A 247 10.00 5.83 17.21
N ASP A 248 10.63 6.65 16.36
CA ASP A 248 9.91 7.48 15.39
C ASP A 248 9.20 6.65 14.34
N TYR A 249 9.86 5.60 13.84
CA TYR A 249 9.29 4.67 12.88
C TYR A 249 8.04 3.98 13.45
N GLU A 250 8.17 3.38 14.65
CA GLU A 250 7.07 2.70 15.32
C GLU A 250 5.91 3.66 15.62
N GLY A 251 6.20 4.87 16.12
CA GLY A 251 5.21 5.91 16.35
C GLY A 251 4.45 6.29 15.08
N LEU A 252 5.17 6.53 13.98
CA LEU A 252 4.59 6.91 12.70
C LEU A 252 3.69 5.80 12.15
N VAL A 253 4.17 4.54 12.12
CA VAL A 253 3.36 3.44 11.55
C VAL A 253 2.13 3.15 12.41
N LEU A 254 2.22 3.21 13.73
CA LEU A 254 1.05 3.05 14.61
C LEU A 254 0.03 4.18 14.40
N ALA A 255 0.51 5.42 14.17
CA ALA A 255 -0.36 6.52 13.79
C ALA A 255 -1.03 6.27 12.41
N THR A 256 -0.32 5.69 11.43
CA THR A 256 -0.96 5.33 10.13
C THR A 256 -2.13 4.39 10.31
N ARG A 257 -2.03 3.43 11.23
CA ARG A 257 -3.10 2.46 11.52
C ARG A 257 -4.32 3.13 12.16
N LYS A 258 -4.10 4.08 13.08
CA LYS A 258 -5.21 4.84 13.69
C LYS A 258 -5.94 5.69 12.64
N VAL A 259 -5.19 6.38 11.80
CA VAL A 259 -5.76 7.26 10.76
C VAL A 259 -6.44 6.45 9.67
N SER A 260 -5.90 5.31 9.25
CA SER A 260 -6.55 4.46 8.24
C SER A 260 -7.94 3.98 8.69
N GLN A 261 -8.06 3.52 9.95
CA GLN A 261 -9.35 3.11 10.51
C GLN A 261 -10.35 4.27 10.59
N LEU A 262 -9.87 5.47 10.95
CA LEU A 262 -10.69 6.68 10.95
C LEU A 262 -11.19 7.04 9.54
N LEU A 263 -10.34 6.88 8.51
CA LEU A 263 -10.70 7.15 7.12
C LEU A 263 -11.71 6.12 6.59
N GLU A 264 -11.52 4.84 6.88
CA GLU A 264 -12.47 3.77 6.53
C GLU A 264 -13.86 4.06 7.12
N GLU A 265 -13.92 4.36 8.42
CA GLU A 265 -15.20 4.62 9.08
C GLU A 265 -15.83 5.96 8.67
N GLY A 266 -15.01 7.02 8.56
CA GLY A 266 -15.48 8.38 8.29
C GLY A 266 -15.97 8.57 6.85
N LEU A 267 -15.42 7.81 5.91
CA LEU A 267 -15.75 7.94 4.48
C LEU A 267 -16.54 6.75 3.93
N GLY A 268 -16.68 5.67 4.70
CA GLY A 268 -17.24 4.41 4.19
C GLY A 268 -16.36 3.79 3.10
N ALA A 269 -15.04 3.98 3.19
CA ALA A 269 -14.10 3.39 2.25
C ALA A 269 -14.05 1.87 2.45
N SER A 270 -13.86 1.12 1.36
CA SER A 270 -13.74 -0.34 1.42
C SER A 270 -12.38 -0.82 1.92
N GLY A 271 -11.42 0.10 1.99
CA GLY A 271 -10.09 -0.10 2.55
C GLY A 271 -9.25 1.17 2.34
N VAL A 272 -8.04 1.19 2.89
CA VAL A 272 -7.08 2.29 2.72
C VAL A 272 -5.74 1.72 2.25
N GLY A 273 -5.20 2.27 1.17
CA GLY A 273 -3.83 2.03 0.74
C GLY A 273 -2.83 2.86 1.54
N LEU A 274 -1.61 2.35 1.69
CA LEU A 274 -0.49 3.00 2.37
C LEU A 274 0.68 3.16 1.40
N ILE A 275 1.26 4.36 1.35
CA ILE A 275 2.51 4.62 0.60
C ILE A 275 3.53 5.37 1.46
N PHE A 276 4.77 4.87 1.47
CA PHE A 276 5.97 5.59 1.88
C PHE A 276 6.86 5.82 0.66
N GLU A 277 7.24 7.07 0.39
CA GLU A 277 8.01 7.43 -0.81
C GLU A 277 9.00 8.57 -0.53
N GLY A 278 8.51 9.73 -0.07
CA GLY A 278 9.37 10.78 0.46
C GLY A 278 10.04 11.70 -0.57
N PHE A 279 9.50 11.81 -1.79
CA PHE A 279 10.15 12.56 -2.88
C PHE A 279 9.44 13.85 -3.33
N GLU A 280 8.25 14.14 -2.82
CA GLU A 280 7.61 15.44 -3.02
C GLU A 280 8.18 16.50 -2.07
N ILE A 281 8.37 16.11 -0.80
CA ILE A 281 8.78 16.98 0.30
C ILE A 281 9.76 16.21 1.18
N ASP A 282 10.91 16.81 1.49
CA ASP A 282 11.91 16.20 2.38
C ASP A 282 11.50 16.33 3.85
N TYR A 283 10.50 15.55 4.22
CA TYR A 283 9.94 15.45 5.55
C TYR A 283 9.25 14.09 5.66
N ALA A 284 9.43 13.31 6.72
CA ALA A 284 8.75 12.01 6.87
C ALA A 284 7.23 12.13 6.70
N HIS A 285 6.66 11.41 5.73
CA HIS A 285 5.23 11.48 5.50
C HIS A 285 4.66 10.17 4.94
N ALA A 286 3.58 9.72 5.57
CA ALA A 286 2.80 8.59 5.11
C ALA A 286 1.60 9.07 4.29
N LYS A 287 1.35 8.43 3.16
CA LYS A 287 0.20 8.70 2.30
C LYS A 287 -0.84 7.61 2.51
N LEU A 288 -2.04 8.01 2.93
CA LEU A 288 -3.18 7.14 3.15
C LEU A 288 -4.24 7.43 2.08
N ILE A 289 -4.55 6.41 1.28
CA ILE A 289 -5.38 6.53 0.08
C ILE A 289 -6.64 5.69 0.25
N PRO A 290 -7.80 6.30 0.62
CA PRO A 290 -9.06 5.58 0.72
C PRO A 290 -9.49 4.97 -0.62
N LEU A 291 -10.08 3.78 -0.59
CA LEU A 291 -10.56 3.04 -1.76
C LEU A 291 -12.08 2.91 -1.76
N PHE A 292 -12.75 3.42 -2.79
CA PHE A 292 -14.20 3.40 -2.90
C PHE A 292 -14.66 2.40 -3.95
N VAL A 293 -15.67 1.61 -3.61
CA VAL A 293 -16.29 0.69 -4.58
C VAL A 293 -17.10 1.52 -5.55
N PRO A 294 -16.95 1.35 -6.87
CA PRO A 294 -17.85 1.99 -7.81
C PRO A 294 -19.29 1.53 -7.55
N PRO A 295 -20.29 2.41 -7.63
CA PRO A 295 -21.69 2.00 -7.61
C PRO A 295 -21.92 1.00 -8.74
N SER A 296 -22.59 -0.11 -8.45
CA SER A 296 -22.75 -1.26 -9.34
C SER A 296 -23.32 -0.87 -10.70
N SER A 297 -22.45 -0.58 -11.66
CA SER A 297 -22.72 -0.54 -13.09
C SER A 297 -22.25 -1.86 -13.67
N GLY A 298 -23.15 -2.55 -14.37
CA GLY A 298 -22.85 -3.83 -15.01
C GLY A 298 -21.61 -3.73 -15.88
N ALA A 299 -20.71 -4.71 -15.74
CA ALA A 299 -19.51 -4.89 -16.56
C ALA A 299 -18.87 -3.56 -17.01
N GLY A 300 -18.42 -2.74 -16.05
CA GLY A 300 -17.58 -1.60 -16.37
C GLY A 300 -16.32 -2.08 -17.07
N ASP A 301 -16.02 -1.50 -18.23
CA ASP A 301 -14.80 -1.76 -19.00
C ASP A 301 -13.59 -1.84 -18.04
N CYS A 302 -13.01 -3.03 -17.92
CA CYS A 302 -11.67 -3.14 -17.37
C CYS A 302 -10.76 -2.44 -18.37
N ILE A 303 -10.49 -1.16 -18.16
CA ILE A 303 -9.46 -0.44 -18.90
C ILE A 303 -8.18 -1.25 -18.69
N THR A 304 -7.80 -1.99 -19.71
CA THR A 304 -6.65 -2.89 -19.68
C THR A 304 -5.44 -1.99 -19.84
N ARG A 305 -4.93 -1.46 -18.72
CA ARG A 305 -3.68 -0.71 -18.72
C ARG A 305 -2.55 -1.65 -19.11
N VAL A 306 -1.70 -1.17 -20.03
CA VAL A 306 -0.49 -1.88 -20.42
C VAL A 306 0.44 -1.89 -19.19
N PRO A 307 0.86 -3.07 -18.69
CA PRO A 307 1.77 -3.15 -17.55
C PRO A 307 3.07 -2.39 -17.84
N GLN A 308 3.50 -1.54 -16.89
CA GLN A 308 4.68 -0.69 -17.04
C GLN A 308 5.83 -1.18 -16.17
N PHE A 309 7.06 -1.04 -16.67
CA PHE A 309 8.28 -1.35 -15.95
C PHE A 309 9.21 -0.15 -15.95
N TYR A 310 9.72 0.21 -14.78
CA TYR A 310 10.58 1.37 -14.59
C TYR A 310 11.96 0.94 -14.06
N PRO A 311 13.00 0.89 -14.92
CA PRO A 311 14.38 0.63 -14.50
C PRO A 311 14.94 1.70 -13.57
N THR A 312 14.41 2.91 -13.63
CA THR A 312 14.76 4.07 -12.80
C THR A 312 13.49 4.71 -12.27
N TYR A 313 13.55 5.27 -11.06
CA TYR A 313 12.41 5.90 -10.40
C TYR A 313 11.81 7.04 -11.25
N PRO A 314 10.52 6.97 -11.62
CA PRO A 314 9.88 7.92 -12.53
C PRO A 314 9.24 9.13 -11.82
N GLY A 315 9.41 9.28 -10.50
CA GLY A 315 8.78 10.36 -9.72
C GLY A 315 7.41 10.00 -9.11
N TYR A 316 7.02 8.72 -9.15
CA TYR A 316 5.89 8.19 -8.39
C TYR A 316 6.10 6.70 -8.09
N VAL A 317 5.31 6.13 -7.19
CA VAL A 317 5.20 4.68 -6.94
C VAL A 317 3.75 4.22 -7.01
N THR A 318 3.54 2.94 -7.32
CA THR A 318 2.20 2.37 -7.51
C THR A 318 2.14 0.92 -7.02
N SER A 319 0.93 0.45 -6.73
CA SER A 319 0.63 -0.96 -6.49
C SER A 319 0.33 -1.73 -7.78
N GLU A 320 0.45 -1.12 -8.95
CA GLU A 320 0.30 -1.82 -10.24
C GLU A 320 1.39 -2.87 -10.41
N ASP A 321 1.04 -3.92 -11.15
CA ASP A 321 2.01 -4.93 -11.58
C ASP A 321 2.70 -4.47 -12.86
N GLY A 322 3.99 -4.79 -12.97
CA GLY A 322 4.71 -4.65 -14.23
C GLY A 322 4.46 -5.83 -15.19
N PRO A 323 5.20 -5.89 -16.31
CA PRO A 323 5.24 -7.07 -17.16
C PRO A 323 5.83 -8.26 -16.39
N GLU A 324 5.52 -9.47 -16.84
CA GLU A 324 6.11 -10.69 -16.31
C GLU A 324 7.63 -10.69 -16.49
N ALA A 325 8.35 -10.91 -15.39
CA ALA A 325 9.80 -10.96 -15.40
C ALA A 325 10.29 -12.28 -15.99
N ARG A 326 11.37 -12.20 -16.78
CA ARG A 326 12.08 -13.40 -17.23
C ARG A 326 12.68 -14.14 -16.03
N LEU A 327 12.60 -15.47 -16.06
CA LEU A 327 13.11 -16.31 -14.97
C LEU A 327 14.60 -16.10 -14.72
N GLU A 328 15.39 -15.86 -15.77
CA GLU A 328 16.82 -15.55 -15.68
C GLU A 328 17.07 -14.25 -14.90
N ASN A 329 16.27 -13.21 -15.17
CA ASN A 329 16.38 -11.92 -14.48
C ASN A 329 16.01 -12.06 -13.00
N LEU A 330 14.95 -12.83 -12.68
CA LEU A 330 14.58 -13.11 -11.29
C LEU A 330 15.68 -13.88 -10.55
N LYS A 331 16.28 -14.89 -11.18
CA LYS A 331 17.42 -15.64 -10.62
C LYS A 331 18.64 -14.76 -10.40
N GLU A 332 18.97 -13.88 -11.35
CA GLU A 332 20.11 -12.96 -11.21
C GLU A 332 19.92 -12.00 -10.03
N ILE A 333 18.75 -11.35 -9.93
CA ILE A 333 18.44 -10.45 -8.81
C ILE A 333 18.41 -11.21 -7.49
N HIS A 334 17.77 -12.39 -7.46
CA HIS A 334 17.70 -13.24 -6.27
C HIS A 334 19.11 -13.61 -5.77
N THR A 335 19.99 -13.97 -6.72
CA THR A 335 21.39 -14.27 -6.45
C THR A 335 22.12 -13.06 -5.86
N LYS A 336 21.95 -11.87 -6.43
CA LYS A 336 22.54 -10.62 -5.89
C LYS A 336 22.09 -10.32 -4.45
N ILE A 337 20.84 -10.61 -4.11
CA ILE A 337 20.30 -10.35 -2.77
C ILE A 337 20.76 -11.38 -1.75
N THR A 338 20.90 -12.66 -2.16
CA THR A 338 21.13 -13.77 -1.23
C THR A 338 22.58 -14.24 -1.13
N GLN A 339 23.46 -13.88 -2.07
CA GLN A 339 24.87 -14.22 -2.00
C GLN A 339 25.64 -13.33 -1.02
N PHE A 340 26.38 -13.96 -0.11
CA PHE A 340 27.20 -13.32 0.94
C PHE A 340 28.66 -13.18 0.52
#